data_AF-A0A382V7L6-F1
#
_entry.id   AF-A0A382V7L6-F1
#
_cell.length_a   1.000
_cell.length_b   1.000
_cell.length_c   1.000
_cell.angle_alpha   90.00
_cell.angle_beta   90.00
_cell.angle_gamma   90.00
#
_symmetry.space_group_name_H-M   'P 1'
#
loop_
_entity.id
_entity.type
_entity.pdbx_description
1 polymer ?
#
loop_
_entity_poly.entity_id
_entity_poly.type
_entity_poly.pdbx_seq_one_letter_code
_entity_poly.pdbx_strand_id
1 'polypeptide(L)'
;MNAIASTIELLSWNVNGLRACRSKGFDDFVRERRPYAICLQEVKLNPEVIPADDFGYPFRRYHLADKKGYSGTAVFAEEEPLSVSVDFPDGSHVGEGRVITCEFAGFYLVNVYVPNAKGDLSRLGYRYDSWDPDLRSHLCSLRTKKPVVLCGDLNVAHHEIDLANPKSNRKNAGFTDEER
;
A
#
# COMPACT_ATOMS: atom_id res chain seq x y z
N MET A 1 -33.97 2.81 7.92
CA MET A 1 -32.85 2.38 8.78
C MET A 1 -32.06 1.37 7.99
N ASN A 2 -30.97 1.79 7.34
CA ASN A 2 -30.11 0.86 6.63
C ASN A 2 -29.39 0.01 7.68
N ALA A 3 -29.43 -1.31 7.51
CA ALA A 3 -28.65 -2.22 8.33
C ALA A 3 -27.20 -1.74 8.30
N ILE A 4 -26.63 -1.49 9.48
CA ILE A 4 -25.19 -1.30 9.61
C ILE A 4 -24.58 -2.59 9.06
N ALA A 5 -23.84 -2.50 7.96
CA ALA A 5 -23.09 -3.65 7.47
C ALA A 5 -22.21 -4.13 8.63
N SER A 6 -22.44 -5.35 9.11
CA SER A 6 -21.69 -5.92 10.25
C SER A 6 -20.23 -6.21 9.91
N THR A 7 -19.84 -6.01 8.66
CA THR A 7 -18.55 -6.40 8.10
C THR A 7 -18.10 -5.34 7.11
N ILE A 8 -16.81 -4.97 7.20
CA ILE A 8 -16.15 -4.02 6.30
C ILE A 8 -15.26 -4.83 5.35
N GLU A 9 -15.37 -4.60 4.04
CA GLU A 9 -14.44 -5.16 3.05
C GLU A 9 -13.35 -4.15 2.72
N LEU A 10 -12.09 -4.56 2.83
CA LEU A 10 -10.92 -3.77 2.46
C LEU A 10 -10.20 -4.47 1.31
N LEU A 11 -9.95 -3.75 0.23
CA LEU A 11 -9.25 -4.27 -0.94
C LEU A 11 -7.83 -3.70 -1.00
N SER A 12 -6.81 -4.55 -1.12
CA SER A 12 -5.44 -4.12 -1.42
C SER A 12 -4.98 -4.73 -2.74
N TRP A 13 -4.44 -3.90 -3.64
CA TRP A 13 -3.96 -4.39 -4.94
C TRP A 13 -2.78 -3.55 -5.46
N ASN A 14 -1.63 -4.19 -5.68
CA ASN A 14 -0.58 -3.64 -6.52
C ASN A 14 -1.02 -3.72 -7.99
N VAL A 15 -1.31 -2.56 -8.59
CA VAL A 15 -1.91 -2.48 -9.94
C VAL A 15 -0.87 -2.39 -11.05
N ASN A 16 0.42 -2.30 -10.72
CA ASN A 16 1.52 -2.17 -11.67
C ASN A 16 1.24 -1.14 -12.80
N GLY A 17 0.72 0.03 -12.41
CA GLY A 17 0.29 1.11 -13.29
C GLY A 17 -1.23 1.20 -13.39
N LEU A 18 -1.81 2.21 -12.71
CA LEU A 18 -3.26 2.36 -12.60
C LEU A 18 -3.95 2.45 -13.96
N ARG A 19 -3.44 3.30 -14.87
CA ARG A 19 -4.06 3.48 -16.20
C ARG A 19 -4.10 2.18 -17.02
N ALA A 20 -3.05 1.36 -16.94
CA ALA A 20 -2.98 0.08 -17.64
C ALA A 20 -3.85 -1.00 -17.00
N CYS A 21 -4.07 -0.92 -15.68
CA CYS A 21 -4.98 -1.79 -14.95
C CYS A 21 -6.45 -1.44 -15.27
N ARG A 22 -6.80 -0.15 -15.29
CA ARG A 22 -8.15 0.36 -15.62
C ARG A 22 -8.61 -0.06 -17.02
N SER A 23 -7.71 -0.13 -18.00
CA SER A 23 -8.04 -0.61 -19.36
C SER A 23 -8.30 -2.13 -19.45
N LYS A 24 -8.15 -2.88 -18.35
CA LYS A 24 -8.30 -4.34 -18.29
C LYS A 24 -9.46 -4.80 -17.39
N GLY A 25 -10.49 -3.96 -17.22
CA GLY A 25 -11.70 -4.31 -16.47
C GLY A 25 -11.63 -4.07 -14.95
N PHE A 26 -10.58 -3.40 -14.46
CA PHE A 26 -10.46 -3.06 -13.04
C PHE A 26 -11.62 -2.17 -12.55
N ASP A 27 -12.06 -1.22 -13.38
CA ASP A 27 -13.19 -0.34 -13.06
C ASP A 27 -14.48 -1.12 -12.82
N ASP A 28 -14.74 -2.15 -13.64
CA ASP A 28 -15.93 -2.98 -13.53
C ASP A 28 -15.87 -3.84 -12.27
N PHE A 29 -14.71 -4.43 -11.96
CA PHE A 29 -14.48 -5.17 -10.73
C PHE A 29 -14.74 -4.31 -9.48
N VAL A 30 -14.21 -3.08 -9.45
CA VAL A 30 -14.40 -2.16 -8.33
C VAL A 30 -15.87 -1.76 -8.19
N ARG A 31 -16.56 -1.49 -9.32
CA ARG A 31 -17.98 -1.12 -9.32
C ARG A 31 -18.88 -2.25 -8.82
N GLU A 32 -18.57 -3.50 -9.18
CA GLU A 32 -19.31 -4.68 -8.76
C GLU A 32 -19.07 -5.00 -7.28
N ARG A 33 -17.81 -4.96 -6.82
CA ARG A 33 -17.45 -5.34 -5.44
C ARG A 33 -17.74 -4.27 -4.40
N ARG A 34 -17.55 -3.00 -4.76
CA ARG A 34 -17.77 -1.83 -3.89
C ARG A 34 -17.25 -2.01 -2.45
N PRO A 35 -15.95 -2.33 -2.26
CA PRO A 35 -15.35 -2.44 -0.93
C PRO A 35 -15.43 -1.11 -0.17
N TYR A 36 -15.38 -1.14 1.15
CA TYR A 36 -15.40 0.08 1.97
C TYR A 36 -14.17 0.97 1.71
N ALA A 37 -13.00 0.36 1.51
CA ALA A 37 -11.80 1.08 1.09
C ALA A 37 -10.94 0.24 0.13
N ILE A 38 -10.23 0.94 -0.75
CA ILE A 38 -9.29 0.38 -1.72
C ILE A 38 -7.91 1.00 -1.48
N CYS A 39 -6.91 0.15 -1.32
CA CYS A 39 -5.50 0.50 -1.19
C CYS A 39 -4.75 0.01 -2.43
N LEU A 40 -4.27 0.96 -3.23
CA LEU A 40 -3.50 0.65 -4.44
C LEU A 40 -2.02 0.94 -4.24
N GLN A 41 -1.19 0.06 -4.80
CA GLN A 41 0.26 0.22 -4.88
C GLN A 41 0.72 0.22 -6.35
N GLU A 42 1.88 0.80 -6.61
CA GLU A 42 2.42 1.02 -7.95
C GLU A 42 1.43 1.69 -8.91
N VAL A 43 0.78 2.77 -8.48
CA VAL A 43 -0.13 3.50 -9.38
C VAL A 43 0.60 4.11 -10.58
N LYS A 44 1.91 4.41 -10.44
CA LYS A 44 2.82 4.91 -11.50
C LYS A 44 2.26 6.12 -12.25
N LEU A 45 1.64 7.03 -11.49
CA LEU A 45 1.07 8.27 -12.00
C LEU A 45 2.01 9.45 -11.77
N ASN A 46 1.78 10.50 -12.53
CA ASN A 46 2.31 11.84 -12.29
C ASN A 46 1.12 12.79 -12.13
N PRO A 47 1.29 13.99 -11.52
CA PRO A 47 0.20 14.92 -11.27
C PRO A 47 -0.65 15.25 -12.51
N GLU A 48 -0.05 15.26 -13.70
CA GLU A 48 -0.70 15.64 -14.94
C GLU A 48 -1.61 14.54 -15.53
N VAL A 49 -1.54 13.32 -15.00
CA VAL A 49 -2.22 12.14 -15.57
C VAL A 49 -3.05 11.37 -14.55
N ILE A 50 -3.35 12.00 -13.41
CA ILE A 50 -4.29 11.46 -12.43
C ILE A 50 -5.69 11.39 -13.09
N PRO A 51 -6.38 10.23 -13.05
CA PRO A 51 -7.73 10.13 -13.59
C PRO A 51 -8.70 11.10 -12.91
N ALA A 52 -9.64 11.64 -13.69
CA ALA A 52 -10.63 12.58 -13.16
C ALA A 52 -11.65 11.90 -12.24
N ASP A 53 -12.01 10.65 -12.54
CA ASP A 53 -12.96 9.85 -11.77
C ASP A 53 -12.25 8.89 -10.80
N ASP A 54 -12.90 8.60 -9.68
CA ASP A 54 -12.37 7.79 -8.57
C ASP A 54 -13.25 6.60 -8.27
N PHE A 55 -13.74 5.92 -9.32
CA PHE A 55 -14.65 4.78 -9.18
C PHE A 55 -15.95 5.09 -8.38
N GLY A 56 -16.26 6.38 -8.20
CA GLY A 56 -17.39 6.87 -7.39
C GLY A 56 -17.16 6.89 -5.88
N TYR A 57 -15.92 6.78 -5.38
CA TYR A 57 -15.66 6.93 -3.94
C TYR A 57 -15.70 8.40 -3.49
N PRO A 58 -16.30 8.70 -2.33
CA PRO A 58 -16.29 10.05 -1.75
C PRO A 58 -14.89 10.54 -1.36
N PHE A 59 -14.04 9.65 -0.85
CA PHE A 59 -12.68 9.97 -0.47
C PHE A 59 -11.65 9.39 -1.44
N ARG A 60 -10.64 10.19 -1.78
CA ARG A 60 -9.43 9.76 -2.50
C ARG A 60 -8.18 10.44 -1.97
N ARG A 61 -7.08 9.69 -1.89
CA ARG A 61 -5.74 10.22 -1.65
C ARG A 61 -4.73 9.52 -2.53
N TYR A 62 -3.97 10.30 -3.30
CA TYR A 62 -2.79 9.83 -4.00
C TYR A 62 -1.52 10.30 -3.27
N HIS A 63 -0.51 9.45 -3.26
CA HIS A 63 0.85 9.79 -2.85
C HIS A 63 1.81 9.30 -3.93
N LEU A 64 2.24 10.24 -4.76
CA LEU A 64 3.03 9.96 -5.96
C LEU A 64 4.52 10.04 -5.63
N ALA A 65 5.32 9.27 -6.37
CA ALA A 65 6.77 9.39 -6.30
C ALA A 65 7.26 10.58 -7.13
N ASP A 66 8.39 11.17 -6.73
CA ASP A 66 9.04 12.24 -7.49
C ASP A 66 9.54 11.75 -8.85
N LYS A 67 9.96 10.49 -8.90
CA LYS A 67 10.35 9.83 -10.15
C LYS A 67 9.10 9.50 -10.97
N LYS A 68 9.02 10.09 -12.16
CA LYS A 68 7.88 9.89 -13.08
C LYS A 68 7.68 8.40 -13.43
N GLY A 69 6.43 7.94 -13.35
CA GLY A 69 6.05 6.57 -13.71
C GLY A 69 6.61 5.48 -12.77
N TYR A 70 7.07 5.86 -11.58
CA TYR A 70 7.63 4.96 -10.58
C TYR A 70 6.73 4.90 -9.35
N SER A 71 6.63 3.72 -8.71
CA SER A 71 6.00 3.56 -7.39
C SER A 71 4.62 4.24 -7.30
N GLY A 72 4.34 4.89 -6.17
CA GLY A 72 3.13 5.61 -5.89
C GLY A 72 2.05 4.73 -5.29
N THR A 73 1.31 5.30 -4.36
CA THR A 73 0.19 4.65 -3.66
C THR A 73 -1.06 5.50 -3.77
N ALA A 74 -2.22 4.85 -3.63
CA ALA A 74 -3.50 5.55 -3.53
C ALA A 74 -4.43 4.86 -2.54
N VAL A 75 -5.29 5.63 -1.88
CA VAL A 75 -6.39 5.14 -1.06
C VAL A 75 -7.69 5.76 -1.55
N PHE A 76 -8.72 4.93 -1.71
CA PHE A 76 -10.11 5.35 -1.96
C PHE A 76 -10.98 4.79 -0.84
N ALA A 77 -11.98 5.55 -0.36
CA ALA A 77 -12.84 5.08 0.73
C ALA A 77 -14.26 5.66 0.64
N GLU A 78 -15.23 4.91 1.18
CA GLU A 78 -16.64 5.32 1.26
C GLU A 78 -16.88 6.47 2.25
N GLU A 79 -15.97 6.63 3.21
CA GLU A 79 -16.04 7.67 4.23
C GLU A 79 -14.74 8.48 4.26
N GLU A 80 -14.85 9.75 4.63
CA GLU A 80 -13.67 10.59 4.84
C GLU A 80 -12.96 10.20 6.14
N PRO A 81 -11.65 9.91 6.09
CA PRO A 81 -10.87 9.66 7.30
C PRO A 81 -10.86 10.89 8.22
N LEU A 82 -10.82 10.66 9.53
CA LEU A 82 -10.61 11.70 10.55
C LEU A 82 -9.28 12.43 10.37
N SER A 83 -8.27 11.71 9.90
CA SER A 83 -6.97 12.26 9.54
C SER A 83 -6.30 11.42 8.45
N VAL A 84 -5.45 12.06 7.65
CA VAL A 84 -4.69 11.41 6.59
C VAL A 84 -3.25 11.92 6.65
N SER A 85 -2.28 11.01 6.70
CA SER A 85 -0.87 11.33 6.54
C SER A 85 -0.25 10.52 5.40
N VAL A 86 0.78 11.10 4.81
CA VAL A 86 1.67 10.44 3.86
C VAL A 86 3.07 10.43 4.45
N ASP A 87 3.89 9.46 4.02
CA ASP A 87 5.22 9.21 4.58
C ASP A 87 5.21 8.91 6.10
N PHE A 88 6.40 8.69 6.66
CA PHE A 88 6.57 8.52 8.11
C PHE A 88 6.63 9.88 8.83
N PRO A 89 6.14 9.98 10.09
CA PRO A 89 6.09 11.25 10.81
C PRO A 89 7.43 11.92 11.07
N ASP A 90 8.53 11.17 11.04
CA ASP A 90 9.90 11.67 11.25
C ASP A 90 10.54 12.26 9.98
N GLY A 91 9.83 12.23 8.84
CA GLY A 91 10.33 12.73 7.57
C GLY A 91 11.34 11.81 6.88
N SER A 92 11.49 10.57 7.36
CA SER A 92 12.28 9.54 6.68
C SER A 92 11.58 9.01 5.43
N HIS A 93 12.36 8.45 4.51
CA HIS A 93 11.88 7.69 3.34
C HIS A 93 10.93 8.42 2.36
N VAL A 94 11.01 9.74 2.31
CA VAL A 94 10.17 10.60 1.46
C VAL A 94 10.48 10.48 -0.04
N GLY A 95 9.55 10.93 -0.88
CA GLY A 95 9.73 11.08 -2.32
C GLY A 95 9.50 9.82 -3.16
N GLU A 96 9.33 8.65 -2.53
CA GLU A 96 9.01 7.39 -3.23
C GLU A 96 7.51 7.04 -3.23
N GLY A 97 6.65 7.79 -2.55
CA GLY A 97 5.19 7.63 -2.66
C GLY A 97 4.65 6.35 -2.01
N ARG A 98 5.22 5.92 -0.88
CA ARG A 98 5.10 4.52 -0.41
C ARG A 98 4.13 4.27 0.74
N VAL A 99 3.75 5.28 1.52
CA VAL A 99 2.90 5.11 2.70
C VAL A 99 1.74 6.10 2.70
N ILE A 100 0.52 5.60 2.85
CA ILE A 100 -0.64 6.41 3.21
C ILE A 100 -1.24 5.82 4.48
N THR A 101 -1.41 6.66 5.50
CA THR A 101 -2.11 6.32 6.74
C THR A 101 -3.42 7.09 6.79
N CYS A 102 -4.54 6.38 6.85
CA CYS A 102 -5.87 6.95 7.05
C CYS A 102 -6.39 6.56 8.43
N GLU A 103 -6.80 7.53 9.22
CA GLU A 103 -7.44 7.31 10.52
C GLU A 103 -8.96 7.31 10.37
N PHE A 104 -9.60 6.19 10.69
CA PHE A 104 -11.06 6.13 10.82
C PHE A 104 -11.47 6.12 12.30
N ALA A 105 -12.77 6.19 12.57
CA ALA A 105 -13.29 6.16 13.93
C ALA A 105 -12.81 4.92 14.72
N GLY A 106 -12.86 3.74 14.08
CA GLY A 106 -12.53 2.46 14.74
C GLY A 106 -11.10 1.95 14.55
N PHE A 107 -10.35 2.43 13.55
CA PHE A 107 -9.05 1.84 13.19
C PHE A 107 -8.20 2.78 12.34
N TYR A 108 -6.91 2.50 12.26
CA TYR A 108 -6.01 3.04 11.22
C TYR A 108 -5.92 2.07 10.05
N LEU A 109 -6.04 2.58 8.83
CA LEU A 109 -5.71 1.87 7.59
C LEU A 109 -4.36 2.38 7.09
N VAL A 110 -3.38 1.49 7.00
CA VAL A 110 -2.05 1.80 6.46
C VAL A 110 -1.89 1.06 5.15
N ASN A 111 -1.89 1.81 4.05
CA ASN A 111 -1.52 1.33 2.73
C ASN A 111 -0.01 1.50 2.53
N VAL A 112 0.70 0.41 2.27
CA VAL A 112 2.14 0.44 2.05
C VAL A 112 2.54 -0.20 0.71
N TYR A 113 3.52 0.40 0.04
CA TYR A 113 4.30 -0.26 -1.00
C TYR A 113 5.75 -0.33 -0.55
N VAL A 114 6.14 -1.47 -0.01
CA VAL A 114 7.44 -1.64 0.62
C VAL A 114 8.55 -1.70 -0.44
N PRO A 115 9.73 -1.07 -0.22
CA PRO A 115 10.84 -1.13 -1.16
C PRO A 115 11.29 -2.56 -1.47
N ASN A 116 11.39 -2.88 -2.75
CA ASN A 116 12.03 -4.12 -3.20
C ASN A 116 13.56 -4.02 -3.05
N ALA A 117 14.21 -5.10 -2.58
CA ALA A 117 15.67 -5.15 -2.43
C ALA A 117 16.46 -5.11 -3.76
N LYS A 118 15.77 -5.24 -4.90
CA LYS A 118 16.26 -5.42 -6.28
C LYS A 118 16.92 -6.77 -6.50
N GLY A 119 16.98 -7.22 -7.75
CA GLY A 119 17.59 -8.51 -8.11
C GLY A 119 19.08 -8.62 -7.79
N ASP A 120 19.79 -7.50 -7.68
CA ASP A 120 21.20 -7.43 -7.25
C ASP A 120 21.37 -7.21 -5.73
N LEU A 121 20.26 -7.19 -4.98
CA LEU A 121 20.19 -6.90 -3.54
C LEU A 121 20.77 -5.54 -3.14
N SER A 122 20.96 -4.62 -4.09
CA SER A 122 21.58 -3.31 -3.82
C SER A 122 20.76 -2.41 -2.89
N ARG A 123 19.48 -2.74 -2.66
CA ARG A 123 18.62 -2.05 -1.68
C ARG A 123 18.35 -2.85 -0.41
N LEU A 124 18.92 -4.04 -0.24
CA LEU A 124 18.63 -4.89 0.92
C LEU A 124 18.96 -4.19 2.24
N GLY A 125 20.13 -3.55 2.36
CA GLY A 125 20.48 -2.80 3.57
C GLY A 125 19.52 -1.64 3.85
N TYR A 126 19.12 -0.88 2.82
CA TYR A 126 18.10 0.17 2.99
C TYR A 126 16.75 -0.40 3.45
N ARG A 127 16.34 -1.54 2.88
CA ARG A 127 15.10 -2.23 3.23
C ARG A 127 15.13 -2.72 4.68
N TYR A 128 16.15 -3.47 5.04
CA TYR A 128 16.25 -4.17 6.32
C TYR A 128 16.72 -3.27 7.48
N ASP A 129 17.76 -2.46 7.28
CA ASP A 129 18.38 -1.67 8.35
C ASP A 129 17.66 -0.35 8.63
N SER A 130 16.79 0.11 7.73
CA SER A 130 16.13 1.41 7.86
C SER A 130 14.61 1.33 7.64
N TRP A 131 14.17 0.93 6.45
CA TRP A 131 12.74 0.97 6.13
C TRP A 131 11.87 0.09 7.03
N ASP A 132 12.23 -1.18 7.21
CA ASP A 132 11.42 -2.13 8.00
C ASP A 132 11.34 -1.75 9.49
N PRO A 133 12.44 -1.35 10.16
CA PRO A 133 12.40 -0.79 11.51
C PRO A 133 11.47 0.41 11.66
N ASP A 134 11.50 1.33 10.70
CA ASP A 134 10.70 2.57 10.74
C ASP A 134 9.22 2.28 10.48
N LEU A 135 8.90 1.39 9.54
CA LEU A 135 7.54 0.88 9.33
C LEU A 135 7.00 0.23 10.62
N ARG A 136 7.80 -0.64 11.25
CA ARG A 136 7.42 -1.29 12.52
C ARG A 136 7.17 -0.24 13.61
N SER A 137 8.06 0.73 13.77
CA SER A 137 7.95 1.81 14.75
C SER A 137 6.66 2.61 14.55
N HIS A 138 6.38 3.01 13.30
CA HIS A 138 5.16 3.72 12.92
C HIS A 138 3.90 2.92 13.29
N LEU A 139 3.81 1.66 12.87
CA LEU A 139 2.66 0.79 13.17
C LEU A 139 2.47 0.56 14.66
N CYS A 140 3.55 0.33 15.41
CA CYS A 140 3.50 0.19 16.87
C CYS A 140 2.98 1.47 17.53
N SER A 141 3.41 2.64 17.06
CA SER A 141 2.96 3.94 17.58
C SER A 141 1.44 4.14 17.35
N LEU A 142 0.93 3.82 16.16
CA LEU A 142 -0.49 3.91 15.83
C LEU A 142 -1.33 2.95 16.69
N ARG A 143 -0.81 1.73 16.90
CA ARG A 143 -1.47 0.68 17.69
C ARG A 143 -1.70 1.09 19.15
N THR A 144 -0.93 2.03 19.69
CA THR A 144 -1.17 2.57 21.04
C THR A 144 -2.49 3.36 21.15
N LYS A 145 -3.04 3.82 20.02
CA LYS A 145 -4.24 4.68 19.96
C LYS A 145 -5.47 3.91 19.48
N LYS A 146 -5.34 3.15 18.40
CA LYS A 146 -6.43 2.37 17.78
C LYS A 146 -5.91 1.09 17.13
N PRO A 147 -6.77 0.09 16.87
CA PRO A 147 -6.44 -1.03 15.99
C PRO A 147 -5.85 -0.55 14.66
N VAL A 148 -4.88 -1.30 14.13
CA VAL A 148 -4.19 -0.97 12.88
C VAL A 148 -4.40 -2.11 11.90
N VAL A 149 -4.86 -1.77 10.70
CA VAL A 149 -4.87 -2.65 9.54
C VAL A 149 -3.76 -2.20 8.61
N LEU A 150 -2.69 -3.01 8.55
CA LEU A 150 -1.66 -2.87 7.52
C LEU A 150 -2.10 -3.68 6.29
N CYS A 151 -2.04 -3.06 5.13
CA CYS A 151 -2.23 -3.74 3.86
C CYS A 151 -1.28 -3.17 2.80
N GLY A 152 -1.03 -3.96 1.77
CA GLY A 152 -0.20 -3.51 0.67
C GLY A 152 0.62 -4.63 0.04
N ASP A 153 1.59 -4.20 -0.76
CA ASP A 153 2.63 -5.08 -1.28
C ASP A 153 3.87 -4.93 -0.39
N LEU A 154 4.11 -5.96 0.40
CA LEU A 154 5.20 -6.02 1.37
C LEU A 154 6.54 -6.46 0.75
N ASN A 155 6.56 -6.81 -0.54
CA ASN A 155 7.75 -7.31 -1.23
C ASN A 155 8.48 -8.41 -0.43
N VAL A 156 7.74 -9.34 0.18
CA VAL A 156 8.29 -10.49 0.91
C VAL A 156 7.32 -11.67 0.84
N ALA A 157 7.86 -12.86 0.58
CA ALA A 157 7.26 -14.14 0.91
C ALA A 157 7.84 -14.60 2.25
N HIS A 158 7.02 -14.71 3.29
CA HIS A 158 7.50 -14.87 4.67
C HIS A 158 7.92 -16.33 4.95
N HIS A 159 7.19 -17.28 4.40
CA HIS A 159 7.37 -18.71 4.59
C HIS A 159 7.62 -19.41 3.25
N GLU A 160 8.20 -20.61 3.32
CA GLU A 160 8.45 -21.41 2.12
C GLU A 160 7.17 -21.78 1.35
N ILE A 161 6.01 -21.80 2.03
CA ILE A 161 4.71 -22.03 1.39
C ILE A 161 4.24 -20.84 0.54
N ASP A 162 4.81 -19.64 0.75
CA ASP A 162 4.39 -18.41 0.09
C ASP A 162 5.02 -18.23 -1.30
N LEU A 163 5.94 -19.11 -1.72
CA LEU A 163 6.54 -19.09 -3.06
C LEU A 163 6.76 -20.49 -3.65
N ALA A 164 6.68 -20.59 -4.98
CA ALA A 164 6.74 -21.87 -5.68
C ALA A 164 8.10 -22.61 -5.56
N ASN A 165 9.21 -21.88 -5.45
CA ASN A 165 10.57 -22.46 -5.49
C ASN A 165 11.46 -21.92 -4.34
N PRO A 166 11.17 -22.23 -3.06
CA PRO A 166 11.84 -21.62 -1.90
C PRO A 166 13.37 -21.82 -1.90
N LYS A 167 13.83 -23.04 -2.17
CA LYS A 167 15.25 -23.40 -2.07
C LYS A 167 16.16 -22.61 -3.00
N SER A 168 15.72 -22.35 -4.24
CA SER A 168 16.48 -21.58 -5.22
C SER A 168 16.36 -20.07 -5.02
N ASN A 169 15.36 -19.61 -4.27
CA ASN A 169 15.06 -18.19 -4.10
C ASN A 169 15.54 -17.59 -2.77
N ARG A 170 16.10 -18.38 -1.83
CA ARG A 170 16.56 -17.88 -0.52
C ARG A 170 17.57 -16.72 -0.57
N LYS A 171 18.22 -16.50 -1.72
CA LYS A 171 19.16 -15.37 -1.94
C LYS A 171 18.63 -14.33 -2.92
N ASN A 172 17.35 -14.37 -3.24
CA ASN A 172 16.69 -13.45 -4.17
C ASN A 172 15.82 -12.47 -3.39
N ALA A 173 15.69 -11.25 -3.90
CA ALA A 173 14.80 -10.23 -3.32
C ALA A 173 13.37 -10.75 -3.15
N GLY A 174 12.78 -10.42 -2.01
CA GLY A 174 11.50 -10.91 -1.56
C GLY A 174 11.52 -12.28 -0.88
N PHE A 175 12.70 -12.90 -0.73
CA PHE A 175 12.83 -14.18 -0.01
C PHE A 175 14.19 -14.37 0.68
N THR A 176 14.92 -13.28 0.91
CA THR A 176 16.16 -13.32 1.72
C THR A 176 15.86 -13.62 3.19
N ASP A 177 16.86 -14.05 3.96
CA ASP A 177 16.68 -14.29 5.39
C ASP A 177 16.44 -12.98 6.16
N GLU A 178 16.99 -11.87 5.68
CA GLU A 178 16.82 -10.54 6.25
C GLU A 178 15.42 -9.97 6.00
N GLU A 179 14.81 -10.23 4.84
CA GLU A 179 13.45 -9.75 4.54
C GLU A 179 12.35 -10.51 5.30
N ARG A 180 12.63 -11.71 5.82
CA ARG A 180 11.65 -12.66 6.40
C ARG A 180 11.65 -12.67 7.92
#